data_AF-A0A8X6M002-F1
#
_entry.id   AF-A0A8X6M002-F1
#
_cell.length_a   1.000
_cell.length_b   1.000
_cell.length_c   1.000
_cell.angle_alpha   90.00
_cell.angle_beta   90.00
_cell.angle_gamma   90.00
#
_symmetry.space_group_name_H-M   'P 1'
#
loop_
_entity.id
_entity.type
_entity.pdbx_description
1 polymer ?
#
loop_
_entity_poly.entity_id
_entity_poly.type
_entity_poly.pdbx_seq_one_letter_code
_entity_poly.pdbx_strand_id
1 'polypeptide(L)'
;MAVTIEFYNKIMGCVDLADQMANVYELDRISCKWWTEVFFCLLMSAVVNSWIAYCELKHRKTPLPDFIVPLAEALMVSGKLNAQYQCRRGTGCPSKTSRSLLNVGDHLTVTTKHDGGAVNVLNKRNCAIK
;
A
#
# COMPACT_ATOMS: atom_id res chain seq x y z
N MET A 1 -30.77 24.37 28.59
CA MET A 1 -30.21 24.46 27.22
C MET A 1 -28.69 24.49 27.19
N ALA A 2 -27.99 25.21 28.09
CA ALA A 2 -26.52 25.28 28.09
C ALA A 2 -25.82 23.90 28.15
N VAL A 3 -26.28 23.00 29.02
CA VAL A 3 -25.72 21.64 29.19
C VAL A 3 -25.73 20.83 27.88
N THR A 4 -26.77 20.98 27.06
CA THR A 4 -26.90 20.27 25.77
C THR A 4 -25.88 20.78 24.75
N ILE A 5 -25.66 22.10 24.72
CA ILE A 5 -24.71 22.75 23.81
C ILE A 5 -23.27 22.37 24.19
N GLU A 6 -22.95 22.36 25.49
CA GLU A 6 -21.64 21.94 26.01
C GLU A 6 -21.33 20.47 25.69
N PHE A 7 -22.31 19.58 25.86
CA PHE A 7 -22.15 18.16 25.52
C PHE A 7 -21.89 17.96 24.02
N TYR A 8 -22.63 18.68 23.16
CA TYR A 8 -22.44 18.63 21.72
C TYR A 8 -21.02 19.10 21.32
N ASN A 9 -20.60 20.26 21.81
CA ASN A 9 -19.28 20.82 21.52
C ASN A 9 -18.14 19.90 21.96
N LYS A 10 -18.35 19.07 22.98
CA LYS A 10 -17.35 18.11 23.47
C LYS A 10 -17.17 16.90 22.55
N ILE A 11 -18.22 16.47 21.83
CA ILE A 11 -18.23 15.18 21.11
C ILE A 11 -18.20 15.37 19.59
N MET A 12 -18.69 16.50 19.06
CA MET A 12 -18.83 16.72 17.62
C MET A 12 -17.52 16.56 16.83
N GLY A 13 -16.36 16.84 17.45
CA GLY A 13 -15.05 16.77 16.80
C GLY A 13 -14.37 15.40 16.86
N CYS A 14 -15.03 14.34 17.35
CA CYS A 14 -14.39 13.02 17.46
C CYS A 14 -14.00 12.44 16.09
N VAL A 15 -14.82 12.68 15.05
CA VAL A 15 -14.54 12.21 13.69
C VAL A 15 -13.34 12.96 13.10
N ASP A 16 -13.36 14.31 13.16
CA ASP A 16 -12.26 15.13 12.67
C ASP A 16 -10.93 14.80 13.36
N LEU A 17 -10.98 14.50 14.66
CA LEU A 17 -9.80 14.10 15.42
C LEU A 17 -9.25 12.73 14.94
N ALA A 18 -10.13 11.76 14.68
CA ALA A 18 -9.72 10.47 14.16
C ALA A 18 -9.10 10.59 12.77
N ASP A 19 -9.71 11.39 11.89
CA ASP A 19 -9.20 11.68 10.55
C ASP A 19 -7.84 12.39 10.61
N GLN A 20 -7.71 13.39 11.50
CA GLN A 20 -6.45 14.09 11.72
C GLN A 20 -5.34 13.12 12.16
N MET A 21 -5.64 12.21 13.11
CA MET A 21 -4.68 11.24 13.62
C MET A 21 -4.23 10.23 12.56
N ALA A 22 -5.14 9.78 11.69
CA ALA A 22 -4.80 8.92 10.56
C ALA A 22 -3.95 9.66 9.51
N ASN A 23 -4.25 10.95 9.30
CA ASN A 23 -3.57 11.78 8.30
C ASN A 23 -2.14 12.20 8.73
N VAL A 24 -1.86 12.44 10.02
CA VAL A 24 -0.52 12.88 10.49
C VAL A 24 0.63 11.97 10.03
N TYR A 25 0.39 10.68 9.87
CA TYR A 25 1.37 9.70 9.37
C TYR A 25 0.93 9.08 8.05
N GLU A 26 0.34 9.89 7.17
CA GLU A 26 -0.13 9.45 5.86
C GLU A 26 0.97 8.72 5.09
N LEU A 27 0.58 7.57 4.54
CA LEU A 27 1.45 6.78 3.69
C LEU A 27 1.36 7.36 2.27
N ASP A 28 2.09 8.45 2.02
CA ASP A 28 2.14 9.10 0.71
C ASP A 28 2.59 8.10 -0.37
N ARG A 29 1.62 7.55 -1.10
CA ARG A 29 1.87 6.58 -2.16
C ARG A 29 1.18 7.03 -3.43
N ILE A 30 1.97 7.50 -4.39
CA ILE A 30 1.48 7.86 -5.72
C ILE A 30 1.10 6.58 -6.47
N SER A 31 -0.16 6.17 -6.35
CA SER A 31 -0.72 5.02 -7.05
C SER A 31 -1.83 5.48 -8.00
N CYS A 32 -1.78 5.04 -9.25
CA CYS A 32 -2.83 5.37 -10.24
C CYS A 32 -4.16 4.64 -9.98
N LYS A 33 -4.22 3.75 -8.98
CA LYS A 33 -5.39 2.92 -8.69
C LYS A 33 -6.10 3.45 -7.45
N TRP A 34 -7.32 3.97 -7.59
CA TRP A 34 -8.05 4.58 -6.48
C TRP A 34 -8.26 3.68 -5.24
N TRP A 35 -8.38 2.36 -5.43
CA TRP A 35 -8.58 1.42 -4.33
C TRP A 35 -7.38 1.34 -3.37
N THR A 36 -6.18 1.71 -3.82
CA THR A 36 -5.00 1.65 -2.93
C THR A 36 -5.07 2.72 -1.86
N GLU A 37 -5.60 3.90 -2.19
CA GLU A 37 -5.80 4.98 -1.21
C GLU A 37 -6.74 4.53 -0.10
N VAL A 38 -7.86 3.89 -0.47
CA VAL A 38 -8.82 3.33 0.48
C VAL A 38 -8.17 2.28 1.38
N PHE A 39 -7.36 1.40 0.82
CA PHE A 39 -6.66 0.38 1.59
C PHE A 39 -5.69 0.99 2.62
N PHE A 40 -4.88 1.98 2.22
CA PHE A 40 -3.92 2.60 3.14
C PHE A 40 -4.61 3.45 4.20
N CYS A 41 -5.70 4.14 3.86
CA CYS A 41 -6.55 4.82 4.83
C CYS A 41 -7.07 3.85 5.91
N LEU A 42 -7.63 2.71 5.50
CA LEU A 42 -8.11 1.69 6.44
C LEU A 42 -6.97 1.07 7.28
N LEU A 43 -5.80 0.86 6.66
CA LEU A 43 -4.63 0.34 7.35
C LEU A 43 -4.15 1.31 8.45
N MET A 44 -4.04 2.60 8.14
CA MET A 44 -3.63 3.61 9.11
C MET A 44 -4.64 3.78 10.24
N SER A 45 -5.94 3.75 9.93
CA SER A 45 -6.99 3.74 10.94
C SER A 45 -6.90 2.53 11.88
N ALA A 46 -6.60 1.34 11.35
CA ALA A 46 -6.38 0.15 12.18
C ALA A 46 -5.14 0.27 13.08
N VAL A 47 -4.05 0.85 12.55
CA VAL A 47 -2.83 1.11 13.33
C VAL A 47 -3.10 2.09 14.46
N VAL A 48 -3.77 3.21 14.20
CA VAL A 48 -4.15 4.20 15.23
C VAL A 48 -5.04 3.56 16.29
N ASN A 49 -6.04 2.78 15.90
CA ASN A 49 -6.91 2.07 16.84
C ASN A 49 -6.14 1.08 17.72
N SER A 50 -5.20 0.33 17.13
CA SER A 50 -4.35 -0.58 17.89
C SER A 50 -3.41 0.16 18.86
N TRP A 51 -2.94 1.35 18.49
CA TRP A 51 -2.14 2.21 19.36
C TRP A 51 -2.94 2.75 20.54
N ILE A 52 -4.21 3.16 20.32
CA ILE A 52 -5.12 3.58 21.40
C ILE A 52 -5.28 2.42 22.40
N ALA A 53 -5.61 1.22 21.91
CA ALA A 53 -5.76 0.03 22.76
C ALA A 53 -4.45 -0.32 23.51
N TYR A 54 -3.30 -0.17 22.87
CA TYR A 54 -2.00 -0.38 23.50
C TYR A 54 -1.74 0.63 24.63
N CYS A 55 -2.03 1.91 24.40
CA CYS A 55 -1.87 2.96 25.40
C CYS A 55 -2.80 2.76 26.60
N GLU A 56 -4.04 2.32 26.35
CA GLU A 56 -5.00 1.96 27.41
C GLU A 56 -4.50 0.78 28.24
N LEU A 57 -4.03 -0.29 27.60
CA LEU A 57 -3.53 -1.49 28.27
C LEU A 57 -2.26 -1.21 29.10
N LYS A 58 -1.38 -0.34 28.61
CA LYS A 58 -0.12 0.00 29.30
C LYS A 58 -0.27 1.14 30.31
N HIS A 59 -1.43 1.79 30.36
CA HIS A 59 -1.67 3.02 31.13
C HIS A 59 -0.59 4.10 30.91
N ARG A 60 -0.03 4.14 29.70
CA ARG A 60 1.08 5.03 29.31
C ARG A 60 0.84 5.55 27.90
N LYS A 61 0.95 6.86 27.73
CA LYS A 61 0.91 7.49 26.41
C LYS A 61 2.29 7.39 25.78
N THR A 62 2.44 6.45 24.87
CA THR A 62 3.63 6.34 24.01
C THR A 62 3.35 7.13 22.74
N PRO A 63 4.27 7.93 22.19
CA PRO A 63 4.00 8.61 20.92
C PRO A 63 3.76 7.57 19.81
N LEU A 64 2.89 7.92 18.86
CA LEU A 64 2.50 7.03 17.76
C LEU A 64 3.68 6.45 16.94
N PRO A 65 4.74 7.20 16.56
CA PRO A 65 5.83 6.64 15.75
C PRO A 65 6.62 5.57 16.50
N ASP A 66 6.81 5.72 17.81
CA ASP A 66 7.48 4.72 18.67
C ASP A 66 6.69 3.41 18.74
N PHE A 67 5.39 3.44 18.43
CA PHE A 67 4.56 2.25 18.29
C PHE A 67 4.58 1.69 16.85
N ILE A 68 4.58 2.56 15.83
CA ILE A 68 4.55 2.15 14.42
C ILE A 68 5.83 1.42 14.01
N VAL A 69 7.01 1.90 14.41
CA VAL A 69 8.30 1.30 14.03
C VAL A 69 8.41 -0.17 14.46
N PRO A 70 8.24 -0.54 15.75
CA PRO A 70 8.31 -1.94 16.16
C PRO A 70 7.16 -2.79 15.59
N LEU A 71 5.99 -2.19 15.37
CA LEU A 71 4.87 -2.87 14.70
C LEU A 71 5.25 -3.25 13.26
N ALA A 72 5.83 -2.32 12.50
CA ALA A 72 6.28 -2.55 11.13
C ALA A 72 7.36 -3.65 11.08
N GLU A 73 8.33 -3.60 11.99
CA GLU A 73 9.37 -4.65 12.10
C GLU A 73 8.75 -6.03 12.37
N ALA A 74 7.82 -6.14 13.32
CA ALA A 74 7.13 -7.39 13.64
C ALA A 74 6.32 -7.93 12.45
N LEU A 75 5.65 -7.05 11.71
CA LEU A 75 4.91 -7.40 10.49
C LEU A 75 5.84 -7.86 9.36
N MET A 76 6.99 -7.20 9.17
CA MET A 76 7.99 -7.60 8.17
C MET A 76 8.57 -8.98 8.48
N VAL A 77 8.89 -9.26 9.75
CA VAL A 77 9.38 -10.58 10.19
C VAL A 77 8.33 -11.65 9.94
N SER A 78 7.08 -11.41 10.35
CA SER A 78 5.97 -12.34 10.14
C SER A 78 5.69 -12.59 8.66
N GLY A 79 5.74 -11.54 7.84
CA GLY A 79 5.58 -11.63 6.39
C GLY A 79 6.65 -12.49 5.72
N LYS A 80 7.93 -12.35 6.13
CA LYS A 80 9.03 -13.19 5.61
C LYS A 80 8.80 -14.67 5.93
N LEU A 81 8.41 -15.00 7.15
CA LEU A 81 8.13 -16.39 7.56
C LEU A 81 6.97 -16.98 6.75
N ASN A 82 5.90 -16.21 6.57
CA ASN A 82 4.72 -16.65 5.80
C ASN A 82 5.00 -16.79 4.30
N ALA A 83 5.80 -15.90 3.71
CA ALA A 83 6.22 -16.00 2.32
C ALA A 83 7.10 -17.24 2.08
N GLN A 84 8.04 -17.53 2.99
CA GLN A 84 8.84 -18.76 2.94
C GLN A 84 7.97 -20.02 3.04
N TYR A 85 6.92 -19.97 3.85
CA TYR A 85 5.93 -21.06 3.94
C TYR A 85 5.12 -21.24 2.64
N GLN A 86 4.69 -20.15 2.01
CA GLN A 86 3.98 -20.17 0.72
C GLN A 86 4.84 -20.69 -0.43
N CYS A 87 6.12 -20.27 -0.52
CA CYS A 87 7.05 -20.77 -1.53
C CYS A 87 7.31 -22.28 -1.42
N ARG A 88 7.21 -22.86 -0.21
CA ARG A 88 7.32 -24.31 -0.01
C ARG A 88 6.08 -25.10 -0.46
N ARG A 89 4.93 -24.45 -0.63
CA ARG A 89 3.71 -25.07 -1.19
C ARG A 89 3.66 -25.01 -2.73
N GLY A 90 4.62 -24.34 -3.36
CA GLY A 90 4.79 -24.31 -4.82
C GLY A 90 5.94 -25.20 -5.29
N THR A 91 5.78 -26.53 -5.22
CA THR A 91 6.63 -27.42 -6.03
C THR A 91 6.19 -27.29 -7.49
N GLY A 92 6.77 -26.32 -8.18
CA GLY A 92 6.50 -26.11 -9.59
C GLY A 92 7.03 -24.77 -10.08
N CYS A 93 8.32 -24.48 -9.85
CA CYS A 93 8.98 -23.46 -10.63
C CYS A 93 9.16 -24.04 -12.05
N PRO A 94 8.56 -23.47 -13.10
CA PRO A 94 8.93 -23.87 -14.46
C PRO A 94 10.41 -23.56 -14.63
N SER A 95 11.18 -24.53 -15.13
CA SER A 95 12.61 -24.34 -15.38
C SER A 95 12.84 -23.10 -16.25
N LYS A 96 14.05 -22.54 -16.22
CA LYS A 96 14.42 -21.31 -16.96
C LYS A 96 14.02 -21.35 -18.45
N THR A 97 13.88 -22.54 -19.04
CA THR A 97 13.37 -22.78 -20.39
C THR A 97 11.94 -22.27 -20.61
N SER A 98 11.04 -22.40 -19.63
CA SER A 98 9.62 -22.02 -19.78
C SER A 98 9.39 -20.50 -19.70
N ARG A 99 10.31 -19.74 -19.11
CA ARG A 99 10.25 -18.25 -19.12
C ARG A 99 10.50 -17.66 -20.51
N SER A 100 11.15 -18.42 -21.41
CA SER A 100 11.40 -17.98 -22.79
C SER A 100 10.12 -17.84 -23.62
N LEU A 101 9.02 -18.50 -23.24
CA LEU A 101 7.79 -18.56 -24.03
C LEU A 101 6.64 -17.72 -23.45
N LEU A 102 6.78 -17.21 -22.23
CA LEU A 102 5.71 -16.49 -21.53
C LEU A 102 5.89 -14.97 -21.50
N ASN A 103 6.90 -14.46 -22.22
CA ASN A 103 7.11 -13.02 -22.37
C ASN A 103 7.21 -12.59 -23.83
N VAL A 104 6.41 -13.21 -24.70
CA VAL A 104 6.04 -12.59 -25.98
C VAL A 104 4.98 -11.54 -25.68
N GLY A 105 5.39 -10.51 -24.92
CA GLY A 105 4.68 -9.25 -24.86
C GLY A 105 4.94 -8.53 -26.16
N ASP A 106 3.87 -8.29 -26.90
CA ASP A 106 3.71 -7.55 -28.15
C ASP A 106 4.58 -6.28 -28.27
N HIS A 107 5.88 -6.43 -28.51
CA HIS A 107 6.78 -5.29 -28.78
C HIS A 107 7.92 -5.57 -29.75
N LEU A 108 7.98 -6.75 -30.37
CA LEU A 108 8.77 -6.92 -31.59
C LEU A 108 7.85 -6.72 -32.77
N THR A 109 8.08 -5.65 -33.52
CA THR A 109 7.61 -5.59 -34.91
C THR A 109 8.15 -6.84 -35.60
N VAL A 110 7.25 -7.74 -35.98
CA VAL A 110 7.58 -8.81 -36.91
C VAL A 110 7.97 -8.09 -38.20
N THR A 111 9.27 -7.94 -38.42
CA THR A 111 9.80 -7.54 -39.72
C THR A 111 9.68 -8.76 -40.61
N THR A 112 8.50 -8.94 -41.22
CA THR A 112 8.44 -9.72 -42.44
C THR A 112 9.34 -9.00 -43.44
N LYS A 113 10.39 -9.68 -43.91
CA LYS A 113 11.23 -9.14 -44.97
C LYS A 113 10.37 -9.03 -46.22
N HIS A 114 9.91 -7.82 -46.49
CA HIS A 114 9.53 -7.39 -47.82
C HIS A 114 10.30 -6.10 -48.09
N ASP A 115 10.92 -6.05 -49.25
CA ASP A 115 11.89 -5.04 -49.64
C ASP A 115 11.33 -3.61 -49.53
N GLY A 116 12.08 -2.72 -48.88
CA GLY A 116 11.92 -1.26 -48.98
C GLY A 116 11.40 -0.54 -47.73
N GLY A 117 12.28 0.27 -47.11
CA GLY A 117 11.92 1.47 -46.33
C GLY A 117 11.60 1.26 -44.84
N ALA A 118 12.53 1.63 -43.95
CA ALA A 118 12.30 1.68 -42.51
C ALA A 118 11.58 2.98 -42.09
N VAL A 119 10.38 2.86 -41.50
CA VAL A 119 9.74 3.94 -40.73
C VAL A 119 9.72 3.52 -39.26
N ASN A 120 10.39 4.30 -38.40
CA ASN A 120 10.38 4.11 -36.95
C ASN A 120 9.18 4.80 -36.32
N VAL A 121 8.28 4.04 -35.68
CA VAL A 121 7.23 4.60 -34.81
C VAL A 121 7.66 4.39 -33.35
N LEU A 122 7.94 5.50 -32.66
CA LEU A 122 8.35 5.54 -31.26
C LEU A 122 7.15 5.23 -30.34
N ASN A 123 7.20 4.13 -29.58
CA ASN A 123 6.19 3.79 -28.58
C ASN A 123 6.34 4.69 -27.34
N LYS A 124 5.50 5.72 -27.21
CA LYS A 124 5.42 6.60 -26.04
C LYS A 124 4.85 5.84 -24.82
N ARG A 125 5.72 5.40 -23.91
CA ARG A 125 5.32 5.09 -22.53
C ARG A 125 5.34 6.38 -21.69
N ASN A 126 4.26 7.15 -21.79
CA ASN A 126 4.02 8.29 -20.90
C ASN A 126 3.35 7.80 -19.61
N CYS A 127 4.12 7.72 -18.52
CA CYS A 127 3.59 7.96 -17.19
C CYS A 127 4.17 9.30 -16.73
N ALA A 128 3.56 10.39 -17.21
CA ALA A 128 3.83 11.75 -16.78
C ALA A 128 3.18 11.92 -15.39
N ILE A 129 3.91 12.28 -14.33
CA ILE A 129 4.33 13.65 -13.99
C ILE A 129 3.20 14.66 -14.23
N LYS A 130 2.48 14.98 -13.17
CA LYS A 130 2.07 16.34 -12.83
C LYS A 130 1.78 16.42 -11.33
#